data_AF-A0A930XJQ3-F1
#
_entry.id   AF-A0A930XJQ3-F1
#
_cell.length_a   1.000
_cell.length_b   1.000
_cell.length_c   1.000
_cell.angle_alpha   90.00
_cell.angle_beta   90.00
_cell.angle_gamma   90.00
#
_symmetry.space_group_name_H-M   'P 1'
#
loop_
_entity.id
_entity.type
_entity.pdbx_description
1 polymer ?
#
loop_
_entity_poly.entity_id
_entity_poly.type
_entity_poly.pdbx_seq_one_letter_code
_entity_poly.pdbx_strand_id
1 'polypeptide(L)' 'MDVKRSWIEPGHGQISVQRQCELIGLARASWYYEVAEETPYNEHLMKLIDQRFTETPFYGIRRMTAWLKF' A
#
# COMPACT_ATOMS: atom_id res chain seq x y z
N MET A 1 14.82 1.79 4.38
CA MET A 1 14.04 1.24 5.53
C MET A 1 14.26 -0.26 5.69
N ASP A 2 15.08 -0.85 4.83
CA ASP A 2 15.13 -2.29 4.57
C ASP A 2 16.03 -3.06 5.53
N VAL A 3 17.07 -2.42 6.07
CA VAL A 3 18.00 -3.04 7.05
C VAL A 3 17.30 -3.39 8.36
N LYS A 4 16.34 -2.57 8.83
CA LYS A 4 15.60 -2.86 10.06
C LYS A 4 14.60 -4.01 9.89
N ARG A 5 14.07 -4.19 8.67
CA ARG A 5 13.16 -5.30 8.35
C ARG A 5 13.90 -6.65 8.46
N SER A 6 15.15 -6.74 7.98
CA SER A 6 15.91 -7.99 8.07
C SER A 6 16.27 -8.44 9.49
N TRP A 7 16.06 -7.60 10.51
CA TRP A 7 16.26 -7.94 11.92
C TRP A 7 15.03 -8.57 12.58
N ILE A 8 13.90 -8.67 11.87
CA ILE A 8 12.68 -9.27 12.39
C ILE A 8 12.68 -10.78 12.13
N GLU A 9 12.40 -11.54 13.18
CA GLU A 9 12.25 -12.99 13.20
C GLU A 9 10.78 -13.35 13.49
N PRO A 10 9.94 -13.61 12.47
CA PRO A 10 8.52 -13.90 12.68
C PRO A 10 8.23 -15.13 13.52
N GLY A 11 9.15 -16.09 13.55
CA GLY A 11 9.06 -17.32 14.34
C GLY A 11 9.73 -17.27 15.71
N HIS A 12 10.10 -16.07 16.20
CA HIS A 12 10.79 -15.95 17.48
C HIS A 12 9.90 -16.41 18.64
N GLY A 13 10.33 -17.43 19.38
CA GLY A 13 9.50 -18.12 20.37
C GLY A 13 9.16 -17.34 21.65
N GLN A 14 9.79 -16.17 21.87
CA GLN A 14 9.62 -15.38 23.11
C GLN A 14 8.94 -14.01 22.91
N ILE A 15 9.05 -13.41 21.72
CA ILE A 15 8.57 -12.05 21.43
C ILE A 15 7.95 -11.97 20.05
N SER A 16 6.78 -11.35 19.96
CA SER A 16 6.06 -11.18 18.70
C SER A 16 6.76 -10.21 17.76
N VAL A 17 6.46 -10.30 16.46
CA VAL A 17 6.88 -9.33 15.43
C VAL A 17 6.59 -7.88 15.84
N GLN A 18 5.44 -7.65 16.49
CA GLN A 18 5.08 -6.32 16.98
C GLN A 18 6.09 -5.84 18.03
N ARG A 19 6.43 -6.68 19.01
CA ARG A 19 7.40 -6.33 20.04
C ARG A 19 8.79 -6.12 19.45
N GLN A 20 9.18 -6.92 18.46
CA GLN A 20 10.44 -6.74 17.75
C GLN A 20 10.48 -5.40 17.00
N CYS A 21 9.40 -5.03 16.30
CA CYS A 21 9.25 -3.72 15.64
C CYS A 21 9.43 -2.57 16.63
N GLU A 22 8.78 -2.65 17.81
CA GLU A 22 8.89 -1.64 18.87
C GLU A 22 10.34 -1.49 19.37
N LEU A 23 11.04 -2.60 19.61
CA LEU A 23 12.41 -2.60 20.15
C LEU A 23 13.43 -1.96 19.20
N ILE A 24 13.26 -2.15 17.89
CA ILE A 24 14.18 -1.60 16.87
C ILE A 24 13.72 -0.23 16.33
N GLY A 25 12.61 0.30 16.85
CA GLY A 25 11.99 1.54 16.38
C GLY A 25 11.58 1.47 14.92
N LEU A 26 10.99 0.36 14.48
CA LEU A 26 10.35 0.18 13.17
C LEU A 26 8.84 0.34 13.33
N ALA A 27 8.20 1.13 12.47
CA ALA A 27 6.76 1.19 12.42
C ALA A 27 6.20 -0.16 11.93
N ARG A 28 5.24 -0.74 12.66
CA ARG A 28 4.62 -2.03 12.31
C ARG A 28 4.08 -2.05 10.88
N ALA A 29 3.45 -0.96 10.43
CA ALA A 29 2.94 -0.85 9.06
C ALA A 29 4.06 -0.98 8.02
N SER A 30 5.24 -0.45 8.32
CA SER A 30 6.42 -0.61 7.48
C SER A 30 6.91 -2.05 7.45
N TRP A 31 6.62 -2.93 8.40
CA TRP A 31 6.97 -4.35 8.27
C TRP A 31 6.06 -5.08 7.27
N TYR A 32 4.75 -4.82 7.31
CA TYR A 32 3.78 -5.47 6.44
C TYR A 32 3.72 -4.88 5.03
N TYR A 33 4.22 -3.66 4.83
CA TYR A 33 4.21 -3.01 3.54
C TYR A 33 5.29 -3.59 2.62
N GLU A 34 4.89 -4.36 1.62
CA GLU A 34 5.75 -4.72 0.50
C GLU A 34 5.71 -3.61 -0.55
N VAL A 35 6.88 -3.26 -1.09
CA VAL A 35 6.96 -2.34 -2.22
C VAL A 35 6.40 -3.08 -3.42
N ALA A 36 5.22 -2.67 -3.87
CA ALA A 36 4.68 -3.17 -5.12
C ALA A 36 5.36 -2.44 -6.29
N GLU A 37 5.77 -3.20 -7.30
CA GLU A 37 6.19 -2.59 -8.57
C GLU A 37 4.97 -1.97 -9.24
N GLU A 38 5.11 -0.71 -9.67
CA GLU A 38 4.09 -0.02 -10.45
C GLU A 38 3.97 -0.68 -11.82
N THR A 39 2.77 -1.15 -12.17
CA THR A 39 2.52 -1.76 -13.48
C THR A 39 2.05 -0.70 -14.48
N PRO A 40 2.35 -0.84 -15.79
CA PRO A 40 1.82 0.08 -16.81
C PRO A 40 0.29 0.19 -16.79
N TYR A 41 -0.39 -0.90 -16.40
CA TYR A 41 -1.83 -0.93 -16.22
C TYR A 41 -2.27 -0.03 -15.04
N ASN A 42 -1.57 -0.08 -13.90
CA ASN A 42 -1.88 0.78 -12.77
C ASN A 42 -1.63 2.26 -13.10
N GLU A 43 -0.54 2.57 -13.80
CA GLU A 43 -0.27 3.93 -14.28
C GLU A 43 -1.38 4.44 -15.22
N HIS A 44 -1.81 3.61 -16.16
CA HIS A 44 -2.93 3.93 -17.05
C HIS A 44 -4.22 4.18 -16.26
N LEU A 45 -4.52 3.32 -15.27
CA LEU A 45 -5.68 3.45 -14.42
C LEU A 45 -5.66 4.75 -13.60
N MET A 46 -4.51 5.12 -13.04
CA MET A 46 -4.34 6.38 -12.30
C MET A 46 -4.62 7.59 -13.20
N LYS A 47 -4.10 7.60 -14.44
CA LYS A 47 -4.37 8.67 -15.42
C LYS A 47 -5.85 8.79 -15.76
N LEU A 48 -6.53 7.67 -15.99
CA LEU A 48 -7.97 7.66 -16.26
C LEU A 48 -8.79 8.20 -15.09
N ILE A 49 -8.44 7.81 -13.86
CA ILE A 49 -9.10 8.31 -12.64
C ILE A 49 -8.93 9.82 -12.52
N ASP A 50 -7.71 10.34 -12.71
CA ASP A 50 -7.39 11.76 -12.58
C ASP A 50 -8.15 12.62 -13.61
N GLN A 51 -8.15 12.17 -14.87
CA GLN A 51 -8.93 12.80 -15.93
C GLN A 51 -10.42 12.84 -15.56
N ARG A 52 -10.98 11.70 -15.14
CA ARG A 52 -12.41 11.60 -14.89
C ARG A 52 -12.86 12.37 -13.65
N PHE A 53 -12.00 12.43 -12.64
CA PHE A 53 -12.25 13.22 -11.43
C PHE A 53 -12.30 14.71 -11.76
N THR A 54 -11.40 15.18 -12.63
CA THR A 54 -11.36 16.57 -13.11
C THR A 54 -12.62 16.93 -13.93
N GLU A 55 -13.05 16.04 -14.82
CA GLU A 55 -14.27 16.23 -15.61
C GLU A 55 -15.55 16.16 -14.77
N THR A 56 -15.54 15.34 -13.72
CA THR A 56 -16.73 15.04 -12.90
C THR A 56 -16.42 15.03 -11.40
N PRO A 57 -16.22 16.20 -10.77
CA PRO A 57 -15.80 16.30 -9.36
C PRO A 57 -16.86 15.84 -8.35
N PHE A 58 -18.05 15.47 -8.83
CA PHE A 58 -19.14 14.89 -8.04
C PHE A 58 -19.26 13.36 -8.19
N TYR A 59 -18.39 12.71 -8.96
CA TYR A 59 -18.38 11.25 -9.07
C TYR A 59 -17.79 10.64 -7.81
N GLY A 60 -18.64 10.03 -6.99
CA GLY A 60 -18.20 9.15 -5.91
C GLY A 60 -17.62 7.83 -6.41
N ILE A 61 -16.97 7.09 -5.50
CA ILE A 61 -16.25 5.84 -5.77
C ILE A 61 -17.05 4.88 -6.66
N ARG A 62 -18.35 4.65 -6.35
CA ARG A 62 -19.21 3.72 -7.10
C ARG A 62 -19.33 4.08 -8.59
N ARG A 63 -19.47 5.37 -8.92
CA ARG A 63 -19.61 5.84 -10.31
C ARG A 63 -18.27 5.77 -11.04
N MET A 64 -17.18 6.08 -10.35
CA MET A 64 -15.82 5.95 -10.88
C MET A 64 -15.49 4.49 -11.21
N THR A 65 -15.74 3.58 -10.28
CA THR A 65 -15.51 2.14 -10.48
C THR A 65 -16.38 1.57 -11.61
N ALA A 66 -17.62 2.02 -11.74
CA ALA A 66 -18.47 1.60 -12.86
C ALA A 66 -17.91 2.09 -14.20
N TRP A 67 -17.44 3.34 -14.28
CA TRP A 67 -16.86 3.91 -15.49
C TRP A 67 -15.57 3.21 -15.93
N LEU A 68 -14.68 2.88 -14.99
CA LEU A 68 -13.42 2.18 -15.26
C LEU A 68 -13.58 0.71 -15.72
N LYS A 69 -14.78 0.14 -15.63
CA LYS A 69 -15.08 -1.26 -15.98
C LYS A 69 -15.61 -1.43 -17.42
N PHE A 70 -15.83 -0.34 -18.14
CA PHE A 70 -16.24 -0.34 -19.55
C PHE A 70 -15.04 -0.11 -20.46
#